data_AF-A0A1H6ZK34-F1
#
_entry.id   AF-A0A1H6ZK34-F1
#
_cell.length_a   1.000
_cell.length_b   1.000
_cell.length_c   1.000
_cell.angle_alpha   90.00
_cell.angle_beta   90.00
_cell.angle_gamma   90.00
#
_symmetry.space_group_name_H-M   'P 1'
#
loop_
_entity.id
_entity.type
_entity.pdbx_description
1 polymer ?
#
loop_
_entity_poly.entity_id
_entity_poly.type
_entity_poly.pdbx_seq_one_letter_code
_entity_poly.pdbx_strand_id
1 'polypeptide(L)'
;MAGKVLPPSMAPKPDCETAALLRASLNPIFDRSNTWGGLLSRLARKGYGLAFYGGRLVLTSLPGKERVCSDRFLGQPFGELVRRLGRPAVRPLPGGRADGELIATGPRRPA
;
A
#
# COMPACT_ATOMS: atom_id res chain seq x y z
N MET A 1 13.31 -4.66 -21.96
CA MET A 1 13.88 -5.22 -20.72
C MET A 1 12.73 -5.64 -19.82
N ALA A 2 12.56 -6.95 -19.61
CA ALA A 2 11.41 -7.51 -18.90
C ALA A 2 11.53 -7.22 -17.39
N GLY A 3 10.55 -6.51 -16.83
CA GLY A 3 10.40 -6.34 -15.39
C GLY A 3 10.22 -7.70 -14.74
N LYS A 4 11.21 -8.11 -13.94
CA LYS A 4 11.21 -9.39 -13.24
C LYS A 4 10.10 -9.36 -12.19
N VAL A 5 8.97 -10.01 -12.47
CA VAL A 5 7.93 -10.27 -11.47
C VAL A 5 8.54 -11.18 -10.41
N LEU A 6 8.93 -10.58 -9.28
CA LEU A 6 9.48 -11.33 -8.15
C LEU A 6 8.37 -12.18 -7.52
N PRO A 7 8.63 -13.47 -7.25
CA PRO A 7 7.65 -14.37 -6.66
C PRO A 7 7.24 -13.93 -5.25
N PRO A 8 6.06 -14.34 -4.75
CA PRO A 8 5.37 -13.72 -3.63
C PRO A 8 6.03 -13.81 -2.24
N SER A 9 7.23 -14.39 -2.12
CA SER A 9 7.90 -14.69 -0.86
C SER A 9 9.29 -14.06 -0.70
N MET A 10 9.67 -13.09 -1.55
CA MET A 10 11.05 -12.57 -1.55
C MET A 10 11.15 -11.05 -1.71
N ALA A 11 10.19 -10.30 -1.15
CA ALA A 11 10.51 -8.91 -0.83
C ALA A 11 11.52 -8.97 0.34
N PRO A 12 12.77 -8.46 0.18
CA PRO A 12 13.72 -8.45 1.28
C PRO A 12 13.05 -7.72 2.44
N LYS A 13 13.04 -8.33 3.63
CA LYS A 13 12.66 -7.60 4.83
C LYS A 13 13.70 -6.47 4.95
N PRO A 14 13.31 -5.19 4.86
CA PRO A 14 14.22 -4.12 5.19
C PRO A 14 14.82 -4.37 6.57
N ASP A 15 16.09 -4.05 6.73
CA ASP A 15 16.78 -4.07 8.01
C ASP A 15 16.01 -3.19 9.02
N CYS A 16 16.21 -3.45 10.32
CA CYS A 16 15.45 -2.79 11.39
C CYS A 16 15.59 -1.25 11.36
N GLU A 17 16.71 -0.74 10.84
CA GLU A 17 16.95 0.70 10.74
C GLU A 17 16.12 1.32 9.60
N THR A 18 16.22 0.77 8.39
CA THR A 18 15.37 1.12 7.26
C THR A 18 13.89 0.99 7.62
N ALA A 19 13.53 -0.01 8.43
CA ALA A 19 12.19 -0.19 8.96
C ALA A 19 11.70 0.94 9.86
N ALA A 20 12.52 1.34 10.82
CA ALA A 20 12.21 2.42 11.72
C ALA A 20 12.04 3.74 10.95
N LEU A 21 12.91 4.01 9.98
CA LEU A 21 12.84 5.21 9.14
C LEU A 21 11.59 5.23 8.25
N LEU A 22 11.25 4.11 7.61
CA LEU A 22 10.03 4.00 6.82
C LEU A 22 8.78 4.22 7.69
N ARG A 23 8.72 3.61 8.88
CA ARG A 23 7.62 3.84 9.83
C ARG A 23 7.53 5.30 10.23
N ALA A 24 8.63 5.92 10.65
CA ALA A 24 8.64 7.32 11.07
C ALA A 24 8.19 8.27 9.95
N SER A 25 8.56 7.98 8.70
CA SER A 25 8.22 8.82 7.53
C SER A 25 6.79 8.60 7.02
N LEU A 26 6.28 7.37 7.12
CA LEU A 26 4.99 6.99 6.53
C LEU A 26 3.84 7.03 7.54
N ASN A 27 4.06 6.72 8.82
CA ASN A 27 3.01 6.75 9.85
C ASN A 27 2.26 8.09 9.92
N PRO A 28 2.92 9.27 9.84
CA PRO A 28 2.21 10.55 9.82
C PRO A 28 1.28 10.71 8.61
N ILE A 29 1.58 10.03 7.48
CA ILE A 29 0.69 10.02 6.32
C ILE A 29 -0.53 9.16 6.60
N PHE A 30 -0.34 7.95 7.16
CA PHE A 30 -1.46 7.07 7.52
C PHE A 30 -2.39 7.75 8.52
N ASP A 31 -1.83 8.36 9.56
CA ASP A 31 -2.56 9.01 10.64
C ASP A 31 -3.36 10.24 10.16
N ARG A 32 -2.72 11.12 9.36
CA ARG A 32 -3.34 12.37 8.89
C ARG A 32 -4.23 12.23 7.65
N SER A 33 -4.37 11.02 7.10
CA SER A 33 -5.20 10.81 5.92
C SER A 33 -6.62 10.46 6.33
N ASN A 34 -7.59 11.19 5.80
CA ASN A 34 -9.02 10.97 6.06
C ASN A 34 -9.72 10.21 4.92
N THR A 35 -9.03 9.98 3.79
CA THR A 35 -9.55 9.25 2.63
C THR A 35 -8.47 8.38 2.01
N TRP A 36 -8.87 7.28 1.38
CA TRP A 36 -7.97 6.41 0.59
C TRP A 36 -7.28 7.18 -0.53
N GLY A 37 -7.99 8.07 -1.23
CA GLY A 37 -7.39 8.92 -2.26
C GLY A 37 -6.29 9.83 -1.71
N GLY A 38 -6.55 10.51 -0.60
CA GLY A 38 -5.56 11.37 0.06
C GLY A 38 -4.33 10.61 0.55
N LEU A 39 -4.54 9.41 1.09
CA LEU A 39 -3.47 8.49 1.50
C LEU A 39 -2.59 8.11 0.30
N LEU A 40 -3.20 7.63 -0.78
CA LEU A 40 -2.48 7.21 -1.99
C LEU A 40 -1.74 8.38 -2.65
N SER A 41 -2.33 9.57 -2.73
CA SER A 41 -1.66 10.75 -3.29
C SER A 41 -0.44 11.17 -2.47
N ARG A 42 -0.53 11.13 -1.13
CA ARG A 42 0.60 11.47 -0.24
C ARG A 42 1.72 10.42 -0.31
N LEU A 43 1.36 9.14 -0.43
CA LEU A 43 2.34 8.07 -0.66
C LEU A 43 3.00 8.19 -2.03
N ALA A 44 2.23 8.49 -3.09
CA ALA A 44 2.75 8.64 -4.44
C ALA A 44 3.77 9.77 -4.56
N ARG A 45 3.57 10.89 -3.84
CA ARG A 45 4.54 11.98 -3.73
C ARG A 45 5.88 11.55 -3.10
N LYS A 46 5.89 10.48 -2.31
CA LYS A 46 7.10 9.86 -1.75
C LYS A 46 7.62 8.69 -2.60
N GLY A 47 7.02 8.42 -3.75
CA GLY A 47 7.40 7.30 -4.62
C GLY A 47 6.84 5.95 -4.15
N TYR A 48 5.75 5.95 -3.38
CA TYR A 48 5.13 4.71 -2.88
C TYR A 48 3.68 4.55 -3.32
N GLY A 49 3.24 3.30 -3.42
CA GLY A 49 1.86 2.89 -3.64
C GLY A 49 1.42 1.81 -2.64
N LEU A 50 0.17 1.37 -2.75
CA LEU A 50 -0.37 0.28 -1.96
C LEU A 50 -1.02 -0.77 -2.86
N ALA A 51 -0.78 -2.04 -2.56
CA ALA A 51 -1.37 -3.18 -3.25
C ALA A 51 -1.73 -4.29 -2.27
N PHE A 52 -2.73 -5.10 -2.62
CA PHE A 52 -2.97 -6.40 -2.03
C PHE A 52 -2.13 -7.46 -2.71
N TYR A 53 -1.46 -8.28 -1.90
CA TYR A 53 -0.87 -9.53 -2.34
C TYR A 53 -1.23 -10.66 -1.40
N GLY A 54 -1.85 -11.73 -1.92
CA GLY A 54 -2.32 -12.85 -1.11
C GLY A 54 -3.29 -12.41 0.00
N GLY A 55 -4.13 -11.40 -0.29
CA GLY A 55 -5.07 -10.82 0.67
C GLY A 55 -4.44 -9.93 1.76
N ARG A 56 -3.15 -9.61 1.67
CA ARG A 56 -2.47 -8.69 2.59
C ARG A 56 -2.12 -7.39 1.92
N LEU A 57 -2.36 -6.28 2.61
CA LEU A 57 -1.93 -4.96 2.13
C LEU A 57 -0.39 -4.90 2.20
N VAL A 58 0.25 -4.39 1.15
CA VAL A 58 1.70 -4.15 1.09
C VAL A 58 1.97 -2.77 0.52
N LEU A 59 3.08 -2.18 0.96
CA LEU A 59 3.68 -1.00 0.37
C LEU A 59 4.47 -1.41 -0.88
N THR A 60 4.27 -0.67 -1.97
CA THR A 60 5.02 -0.86 -3.22
C THR A 60 5.80 0.40 -3.59
N SER A 61 6.92 0.26 -4.28
CA SER A 61 7.62 1.38 -4.90
C SER A 61 6.90 1.84 -6.17
N LEU A 62 7.08 3.10 -6.55
CA LEU A 62 6.67 3.63 -7.84
C LEU A 62 7.90 4.15 -8.59
N PRO A 63 7.94 4.02 -9.93
CA PRO A 63 6.90 3.43 -10.79
C PRO A 63 6.97 1.90 -10.91
N GLY A 64 8.02 1.26 -10.38
CA GLY A 64 8.31 -0.17 -10.59
C GLY A 64 7.29 -1.15 -9.99
N LYS A 65 6.44 -0.70 -9.06
CA LYS A 65 5.45 -1.52 -8.33
C LYS A 65 6.08 -2.70 -7.58
N GLU A 66 7.36 -2.58 -7.25
CA GLU A 66 8.09 -3.59 -6.50
C GLU A 66 7.65 -3.54 -5.04
N ARG A 67 7.54 -4.70 -4.38
CA ARG A 67 7.12 -4.76 -2.99
C ARG A 67 8.25 -4.25 -2.09
N VAL A 68 7.94 -3.27 -1.25
CA VAL A 68 8.88 -2.71 -0.28
C VAL A 68 8.72 -3.41 1.06
N CYS A 69 7.50 -3.45 1.60
CA CYS A 69 7.22 -4.09 2.89
C CYS A 69 5.71 -4.39 3.06
N SER A 70 5.37 -5.36 3.91
CA SER A 70 3.97 -5.76 4.19
C SER A 70 3.30 -4.84 5.23
N ASP A 71 1.97 -4.78 5.30
CA ASP A 71 1.18 -4.02 6.28
C ASP A 71 1.58 -4.22 7.74
N ARG A 72 1.88 -5.46 8.14
CA ARG A 72 2.35 -5.79 9.50
C ARG A 72 3.60 -5.01 9.89
N PHE A 73 4.34 -4.55 8.89
CA PHE A 73 5.53 -3.75 9.07
C PHE A 73 5.23 -2.29 9.38
N LEU A 74 4.11 -1.71 8.97
CA LEU A 74 3.83 -0.28 9.18
C LEU A 74 3.12 0.00 10.52
N GLY A 75 2.80 -1.03 11.30
CA GLY A 75 2.18 -0.88 12.62
C GLY A 75 0.71 -0.40 12.59
N GLN A 76 0.15 -0.18 11.40
CA GLN A 76 -1.25 0.17 11.17
C GLN A 76 -1.91 -1.03 10.48
N PRO A 77 -2.59 -1.93 11.23
CA PRO A 77 -3.26 -3.08 10.62
C PRO A 77 -4.33 -2.59 9.64
N PHE A 78 -4.44 -3.25 8.49
CA PHE A 78 -5.40 -2.88 7.44
C PHE A 78 -6.84 -2.69 7.98
N GLY A 79 -7.25 -3.50 8.97
CA GLY A 79 -8.56 -3.37 9.61
C GLY A 79 -8.80 -2.02 10.28
N GLU A 80 -7.78 -1.40 10.88
CA GLU A 80 -7.89 -0.06 11.47
C GLU A 80 -8.07 1.01 10.40
N LEU A 81 -7.31 0.91 9.30
CA LEU A 81 -7.46 1.80 8.15
C LEU A 81 -8.86 1.68 7.52
N VAL A 82 -9.40 0.47 7.41
CA VAL A 82 -10.78 0.27 6.91
C VAL A 82 -11.82 0.84 7.87
N ARG A 83 -11.63 0.71 9.18
CA ARG A 83 -12.52 1.32 10.18
C ARG A 83 -12.53 2.84 10.08
N ARG A 84 -11.38 3.48 9.83
CA ARG A 84 -11.23 4.94 9.76
C ARG A 84 -11.60 5.53 8.39
N LEU A 85 -11.20 4.87 7.30
CA LEU A 85 -11.30 5.38 5.92
C LEU A 85 -12.43 4.74 5.11
N GLY A 86 -13.10 3.72 5.65
CA GLY A 86 -14.08 2.89 4.93
C GLY A 86 -13.42 1.84 4.02
N ARG A 87 -14.20 1.22 3.13
CA ARG A 87 -13.69 0.20 2.21
C ARG A 87 -12.88 0.84 1.06
N PRO A 88 -11.64 0.40 0.79
CA PRO A 88 -10.90 0.87 -0.37
C PRO A 88 -11.51 0.33 -1.66
N ALA A 89 -11.33 1.04 -2.79
CA ALA A 89 -11.47 0.39 -4.08
C ALA A 89 -10.18 -0.30 -4.46
N VAL A 90 -10.34 -1.50 -5.01
CA VAL A 90 -9.25 -2.36 -5.41
C VAL A 90 -9.48 -2.73 -6.86
N ARG A 91 -8.46 -2.50 -7.69
CA ARG A 91 -8.42 -3.03 -9.04
C ARG A 91 -7.79 -4.42 -8.98
N PRO A 92 -8.53 -5.50 -9.29
CA PRO A 92 -7.99 -6.85 -9.23
C PRO A 92 -6.84 -7.01 -10.23
N LEU A 93 -5.81 -7.75 -9.84
CA LEU A 93 -4.73 -8.17 -10.72
C LEU A 93 -4.98 -9.61 -11.20
N PRO A 94 -4.64 -9.93 -12.46
CA PRO A 94 -4.75 -11.30 -12.98
C PRO A 94 -3.82 -12.25 -12.21
N GLY A 95 -4.28 -13.49 -11.97
CA GLY A 95 -3.47 -14.51 -11.24
C GLY A 95 -4.14 -15.13 -10.00
N GLY A 96 -5.38 -14.74 -9.67
CA GLY A 96 -6.27 -15.51 -8.79
C GLY A 96 -5.98 -15.48 -7.28
N ARG A 97 -4.96 -14.74 -6.82
CA ARG A 97 -4.54 -14.77 -5.41
C ARG A 97 -5.00 -13.55 -4.59
N ALA A 98 -6.25 -13.11 -4.74
CA ALA A 98 -6.73 -11.89 -4.06
C ALA A 98 -5.74 -10.70 -4.18
N ASP A 99 -5.02 -10.66 -5.30
CA ASP A 99 -4.03 -9.65 -5.62
C ASP A 99 -4.77 -8.48 -6.28
N GLY A 100 -4.37 -7.26 -5.94
CA GLY A 100 -5.04 -6.08 -6.47
C GLY A 100 -4.32 -4.79 -6.12
N GLU A 101 -4.50 -3.76 -6.91
CA GLU A 101 -3.93 -2.44 -6.61
C GLU A 101 -4.99 -1.56 -5.96
N LEU A 102 -4.62 -0.85 -4.89
CA LEU A 102 -5.52 0.15 -4.34
C LEU A 102 -5.59 1.31 -5.33
N ILE A 103 -6.80 1.62 -5.77
CA ILE A 103 -7.06 2.77 -6.62
C ILE A 103 -7.68 3.86 -5.77
N ALA A 104 -7.24 5.10 -6.00
CA ALA A 104 -7.89 6.25 -5.41
C ALA A 104 -9.31 6.31 -5.99
N THR A 105 -10.31 5.92 -5.19
CA THR A 105 -11.64 6.44 -5.47
C THR A 105 -11.55 7.92 -5.19
N GLY A 106 -11.76 8.75 -6.22
CA GLY A 106 -12.12 10.14 -5.97
C GLY A 106 -13.30 10.20 -4.99
N PRO A 107 -13.53 11.34 -4.31
CA PRO A 107 -14.74 11.51 -3.52
C PRO A 107 -15.92 11.11 -4.41
N ARG A 108 -16.71 10.12 -3.97
CA ARG A 108 -17.98 9.83 -4.64
C ARG A 108 -18.76 11.14 -4.58
N ARG A 109 -18.97 11.76 -5.75
CA ARG A 109 -19.88 12.90 -5.86
C ARG A 109 -21.21 12.41 -5.30
N PRO A 110 -21.78 13.03 -4.25
CA PRO A 110 -23.14 12.70 -3.86
C PRO A 110 -24.04 12.99 -5.06
N ALA A 111 -24.97 12.06 -5.32
CA ALA A 111 -26.03 12.23 -6.32
C ALA A 111 -26.94 13.40 -5.93
#